data_AF-A0A2H5MZR8-F1
#
_entry.id   AF-A0A2H5MZR8-F1
#
_cell.length_a   1.000
_cell.length_b   1.000
_cell.length_c   1.000
_cell.angle_alpha   90.00
_cell.angle_beta   90.00
_cell.angle_gamma   90.00
#
_symmetry.space_group_name_H-M   'P 1'
#
loop_
_entity.id
_entity.type
_entity.pdbx_description
1 polymer ?
#
loop_
_entity_poly.entity_id
_entity_poly.type
_entity_poly.pdbx_seq_one_letter_code
_entity_poly.pdbx_strand_id
1 'polypeptide(L)'
;MKFTTHTGTHVDAPGHFFDHYFDAGFDVDSLDLDVLNGPGLLVDVPRDKNLTAEVLESLNIPKGVRRVLFRTLNTDRQLMFKKFDTSYVGFMADGAKWLVENTDIKLVGVDYLSVAAFDDIISAHHELLRNR
;
A
#
# COMPACT_ATOMS: atom_id res chain seq x y z
N MET A 1 -15.20 -19.89 12.20
CA MET A 1 -15.27 -18.50 11.74
C MET A 1 -15.06 -18.49 10.23
N LYS A 2 -15.70 -17.61 9.45
CA LYS A 2 -15.51 -17.49 7.99
C LYS A 2 -15.34 -16.02 7.61
N PHE A 3 -14.25 -15.67 6.93
CA PHE A 3 -13.95 -14.34 6.42
C PHE A 3 -12.94 -14.43 5.26
N THR A 4 -12.81 -13.38 4.46
CA THR A 4 -11.82 -13.26 3.38
C THR A 4 -10.48 -12.75 3.91
N THR A 5 -9.36 -13.11 3.28
CA THR A 5 -8.00 -12.67 3.66
C THR A 5 -7.83 -11.16 3.69
N HIS A 6 -8.64 -10.42 2.92
CA HIS A 6 -8.63 -8.95 2.86
C HIS A 6 -9.69 -8.30 3.77
N THR A 7 -10.04 -8.96 4.88
CA THR A 7 -10.98 -8.41 5.88
C THR A 7 -10.21 -7.58 6.93
N GLY A 8 -10.53 -6.30 7.06
CA GLY A 8 -9.92 -5.42 8.07
C GLY A 8 -8.46 -5.09 7.77
N THR A 9 -7.66 -4.85 8.81
CA THR A 9 -6.21 -4.64 8.65
C THR A 9 -5.53 -5.96 8.26
N HIS A 10 -4.87 -5.98 7.11
CA HIS A 10 -4.24 -7.16 6.52
C HIS A 10 -2.96 -6.76 5.75
N VAL A 11 -2.30 -7.76 5.16
CA VAL A 11 -1.15 -7.57 4.27
C VAL A 11 -1.35 -8.42 3.02
N ASP A 12 -0.90 -7.91 1.88
CA ASP A 12 -0.97 -8.61 0.61
C ASP A 12 0.34 -9.32 0.30
N ALA A 13 0.22 -10.57 -0.18
CA ALA A 13 1.32 -11.32 -0.74
C ALA A 13 1.40 -11.11 -2.27
N PRO A 14 2.55 -11.32 -2.91
CA PRO A 14 2.74 -11.14 -4.35
C PRO A 14 1.78 -12.00 -5.19
N GLY A 15 1.53 -13.24 -4.75
CA GLY A 15 0.56 -14.14 -5.37
C GLY A 15 -0.88 -13.61 -5.38
N HIS A 16 -1.18 -12.50 -4.70
CA HIS A 16 -2.49 -11.84 -4.79
C HIS A 16 -2.77 -11.27 -6.18
N PHE A 17 -1.75 -10.79 -6.90
CA PHE A 17 -1.89 -10.10 -8.19
C PHE A 17 -1.09 -10.72 -9.35
N PHE A 18 -0.28 -11.75 -9.06
CA PHE A 18 0.57 -12.41 -10.05
C PHE A 18 0.40 -13.93 -9.94
N ASP A 19 -0.28 -14.53 -10.93
CA ASP A 19 -0.54 -15.97 -10.97
C ASP A 19 0.74 -16.80 -10.89
N HIS A 20 1.79 -16.40 -11.61
CA HIS A 20 3.08 -17.09 -11.58
C HIS A 20 3.76 -17.03 -10.20
N TYR A 21 3.47 -16.00 -9.39
CA TYR A 21 3.93 -15.94 -8.01
C TYR A 21 3.09 -16.80 -7.07
N PHE A 22 1.78 -16.87 -7.31
CA PHE A 22 0.89 -17.79 -6.61
C PHE A 22 1.31 -19.25 -6.84
N ASP A 23 1.55 -19.64 -8.09
CA ASP A 23 1.98 -20.99 -8.46
C ASP A 23 3.37 -21.33 -7.89
N ALA A 24 4.23 -20.33 -7.74
CA ALA A 24 5.56 -20.48 -7.13
C ALA A 24 5.55 -20.46 -5.59
N GLY A 25 4.40 -20.25 -4.95
CA GLY A 25 4.28 -20.23 -3.49
C GLY A 25 4.76 -18.94 -2.83
N PHE A 26 4.82 -17.82 -3.55
CA PHE A 26 5.06 -16.50 -2.96
C PHE A 26 3.77 -15.95 -2.31
N ASP A 27 3.33 -16.65 -1.28
CA ASP A 27 2.20 -16.30 -0.42
C ASP A 27 2.66 -15.58 0.86
N VAL A 28 1.77 -15.43 1.83
CA VAL A 28 2.06 -14.70 3.08
C VAL A 28 3.17 -15.34 3.93
N ASP A 29 3.39 -16.65 3.81
CA ASP A 29 4.41 -17.37 4.58
C ASP A 29 5.82 -17.09 4.03
N SER A 30 5.91 -16.64 2.77
CA SER A 30 7.16 -16.26 2.12
C SER A 30 7.63 -14.83 2.45
N LEU A 31 6.83 -14.04 3.19
CA LEU A 31 7.14 -12.65 3.49
C LEU A 31 8.29 -12.52 4.49
N ASP A 32 9.29 -11.69 4.16
CA ASP A 32 10.39 -11.37 5.06
C ASP A 32 9.89 -10.63 6.32
N LEU A 33 10.00 -11.28 7.47
CA LEU A 33 9.63 -10.71 8.77
C LEU A 33 10.45 -9.46 9.12
N ASP A 34 11.69 -9.36 8.63
CA ASP A 34 12.54 -8.18 8.80
C ASP A 34 12.12 -7.02 7.90
N VAL A 35 11.15 -7.21 6.99
CA VAL A 35 10.41 -6.13 6.30
C VAL A 35 9.13 -5.78 7.06
N LEU A 36 8.48 -6.75 7.71
CA LEU A 36 7.24 -6.52 8.45
C LEU A 36 7.45 -5.93 9.86
N ASN A 37 8.60 -6.17 10.48
CA ASN A 37 8.87 -5.79 11.86
C ASN A 37 10.05 -4.81 12.00
N GLY A 38 9.78 -3.62 12.54
CA GLY A 38 10.81 -2.64 12.85
C GLY A 38 10.26 -1.21 12.88
N PRO A 39 11.15 -0.21 12.96
CA PRO A 39 10.76 1.20 12.96
C PRO A 39 9.95 1.56 11.70
N GLY A 40 8.85 2.27 11.90
CA GLY A 40 8.02 2.80 10.83
C GLY A 40 7.76 4.29 11.01
N LEU A 41 7.58 4.98 9.88
CA LEU A 41 7.24 6.39 9.82
C LEU A 41 5.76 6.54 9.46
N LEU A 42 5.02 7.31 10.26
CA LEU A 42 3.67 7.74 9.88
C LEU A 42 3.78 9.08 9.16
N VAL A 43 3.27 9.15 7.93
CA VAL A 43 3.27 10.35 7.09
C VAL A 43 1.83 10.79 6.86
N ASP A 44 1.57 12.06 7.11
CA ASP A 44 0.28 12.69 6.83
C ASP A 44 0.26 13.22 5.40
N VAL A 45 -0.77 12.87 4.61
CA VAL A 45 -0.86 13.23 3.19
C VAL A 45 -1.95 14.26 2.92
N PRO A 46 -1.79 15.13 1.90
CA PRO A 46 -2.81 16.11 1.52
C PRO A 46 -4.19 15.47 1.34
N ARG A 47 -5.23 16.09 1.89
CA ARG A 47 -6.57 15.51 1.98
C ARG A 47 -7.36 15.53 0.67
N ASP A 48 -6.87 16.22 -0.33
CA ASP A 48 -7.52 16.45 -1.62
C ASP A 48 -6.91 15.63 -2.78
N LYS A 49 -5.93 14.75 -2.49
CA LYS A 49 -5.19 14.01 -3.53
C LYS A 49 -5.04 12.52 -3.22
N ASN A 50 -5.02 11.72 -4.29
CA ASN A 50 -4.46 10.37 -4.26
C ASN A 50 -2.93 10.41 -4.14
N LEU A 51 -2.32 9.27 -3.82
CA LEU A 51 -0.87 9.14 -3.72
C LEU A 51 -0.28 8.99 -5.13
N THR A 52 -0.14 10.13 -5.83
CA THR A 52 0.55 10.27 -7.13
C THR A 52 2.05 10.48 -6.94
N ALA A 53 2.83 10.45 -8.04
CA ALA A 53 4.26 10.74 -7.98
C ALA A 53 4.55 12.15 -7.40
N GLU A 54 3.79 13.15 -7.84
CA GLU A 54 3.88 14.54 -7.33
C GLU A 54 3.69 14.59 -5.82
N VAL A 55 2.68 13.89 -5.30
CA VAL A 55 2.40 13.87 -3.87
C VAL A 55 3.56 13.24 -3.13
N LEU A 56 4.03 12.05 -3.55
CA LEU A 56 5.10 11.36 -2.83
C LEU A 56 6.43 12.11 -2.84
N GLU A 57 6.77 12.76 -3.94
CA GLU A 57 7.93 13.64 -4.02
C GLU A 57 7.83 14.79 -3.02
N SER A 58 6.65 15.42 -2.91
CA SER A 58 6.41 16.53 -2.00
C SER A 58 6.50 16.16 -0.51
N LEU A 59 6.34 14.89 -0.15
CA LEU A 59 6.39 14.42 1.24
C LEU A 59 7.80 14.43 1.82
N ASN A 60 8.85 14.54 0.99
CA ASN A 60 10.24 14.64 1.41
C ASN A 60 10.64 13.56 2.46
N ILE A 61 10.18 12.32 2.24
CA ILE A 61 10.45 11.21 3.16
C ILE A 61 11.98 10.97 3.23
N PRO A 62 12.58 10.96 4.43
CA PRO A 62 14.03 10.79 4.56
C PRO A 62 14.53 9.46 3.97
N LYS A 63 15.69 9.51 3.31
CA LYS A 63 16.41 8.30 2.88
C LYS A 63 16.72 7.38 4.06
N GLY A 64 16.76 6.08 3.82
CA GLY A 64 16.93 5.05 4.85
C GLY A 64 15.65 4.64 5.58
N VAL A 65 14.53 5.34 5.40
CA VAL A 65 13.23 4.89 5.93
C VAL A 65 12.77 3.66 5.15
N ARG A 66 12.52 2.57 5.88
CA ARG A 66 12.16 1.26 5.30
C ARG A 66 10.65 0.98 5.31
N ARG A 67 9.88 1.65 6.17
CA ARG A 67 8.45 1.38 6.37
C ARG A 67 7.69 2.68 6.55
N VAL A 68 6.62 2.86 5.80
CA VAL A 68 5.80 4.07 5.85
C VAL A 68 4.33 3.71 5.93
N LEU A 69 3.62 4.32 6.87
CA LEU A 69 2.17 4.32 6.93
C LEU A 69 1.69 5.71 6.47
N PHE A 70 0.77 5.74 5.51
CA PHE A 70 0.17 6.97 4.99
C PHE A 70 -1.19 7.18 5.65
N ARG A 71 -1.33 8.25 6.43
CA ARG A 71 -2.62 8.70 6.96
C ARG A 71 -3.25 9.65 5.96
N THR A 72 -4.42 9.28 5.45
CA THR A 72 -5.12 9.96 4.37
C THR A 72 -6.45 10.55 4.84
N LEU A 73 -7.23 11.10 3.91
CA LEU A 73 -8.61 11.51 4.15
C LEU A 73 -9.52 10.34 4.56
N ASN A 74 -9.14 9.08 4.32
CA ASN A 74 -9.92 7.91 4.69
C ASN A 74 -10.16 7.82 6.21
N THR A 75 -9.13 8.11 7.01
CA THR A 75 -9.24 8.17 8.48
C THR A 75 -10.21 9.26 8.93
N ASP A 76 -10.09 10.47 8.36
CA ASP A 76 -10.95 11.61 8.71
C ASP A 76 -12.42 11.32 8.35
N ARG A 77 -12.64 10.63 7.23
CA ARG A 77 -13.96 10.16 6.80
C ARG A 77 -14.43 8.92 7.56
N GLN A 78 -13.61 8.31 8.43
CA GLN A 78 -13.90 7.10 9.18
C GLN A 78 -14.35 5.93 8.28
N LEU A 79 -13.74 5.78 7.10
CA LEU A 79 -14.23 4.83 6.09
C LEU A 79 -14.21 3.38 6.56
N MET A 80 -13.27 3.00 7.43
CA MET A 80 -13.20 1.65 8.02
C MET A 80 -14.44 1.25 8.83
N PHE A 81 -15.26 2.21 9.27
CA PHE A 81 -16.49 1.97 10.03
C PHE A 81 -17.75 2.21 9.21
N LYS A 82 -17.61 2.37 7.89
CA LYS A 82 -18.70 2.66 6.95
C LYS A 82 -18.82 1.53 5.93
N LYS A 83 -19.86 1.60 5.11
CA LYS A 83 -19.95 0.75 3.92
C LYS A 83 -18.77 1.06 2.99
N PHE A 84 -18.40 0.07 2.18
CA PHE A 84 -17.38 0.24 1.16
C PHE A 84 -17.67 1.48 0.31
N ASP A 85 -16.65 2.30 0.13
CA ASP A 85 -16.69 3.56 -0.60
C ASP A 85 -15.56 3.52 -1.60
N THR A 86 -15.85 3.67 -2.90
CA THR A 86 -14.85 3.59 -3.99
C THR A 86 -14.04 4.88 -4.14
N SER A 87 -14.44 5.97 -3.50
CA SER A 87 -13.74 7.26 -3.54
C SER A 87 -12.67 7.41 -2.46
N TYR A 88 -12.18 6.30 -1.93
CA TYR A 88 -11.10 6.28 -0.95
C TYR A 88 -9.77 6.72 -1.59
N VAL A 89 -8.91 7.29 -0.76
CA VAL A 89 -7.55 7.67 -1.14
C VAL A 89 -6.66 6.42 -1.18
N GLY A 90 -5.88 6.28 -2.25
CA GLY A 90 -4.88 5.23 -2.38
C GLY A 90 -3.76 5.59 -3.36
N PHE A 91 -2.86 4.64 -3.62
CA PHE A 91 -1.81 4.77 -4.63
C PHE A 91 -2.38 4.76 -6.04
N MET A 92 -1.97 5.75 -6.82
CA MET A 92 -2.03 5.70 -8.27
C MET A 92 -0.80 4.95 -8.79
N ALA A 93 -0.86 4.47 -10.03
CA ALA A 93 0.25 3.69 -10.61
C ALA A 93 1.57 4.49 -10.65
N ASP A 94 1.51 5.78 -10.98
CA ASP A 94 2.68 6.65 -11.04
C ASP A 94 3.32 6.88 -9.66
N GLY A 95 2.52 7.04 -8.60
CA GLY A 95 2.98 7.16 -7.22
C GLY A 95 3.64 5.87 -6.72
N ALA A 96 3.01 4.72 -6.98
CA ALA A 96 3.58 3.42 -6.63
C ALA A 96 4.96 3.22 -7.28
N LYS A 97 5.05 3.49 -8.60
CA LYS A 97 6.31 3.44 -9.35
C LYS A 97 7.36 4.39 -8.79
N TRP A 98 6.99 5.66 -8.56
CA TRP A 98 7.91 6.66 -8.03
C TRP A 98 8.49 6.24 -6.68
N LEU A 99 7.66 5.70 -5.78
CA LEU A 99 8.09 5.21 -4.47
C LEU A 99 9.15 4.12 -4.59
N VAL A 100 8.91 3.12 -5.45
CA VAL A 100 9.80 1.98 -5.66
C VAL A 100 11.15 2.43 -6.26
N GLU A 101 11.12 3.40 -7.16
CA GLU A 101 12.32 3.86 -7.88
C GLU A 101 13.17 4.88 -7.09
N ASN A 102 12.55 5.67 -6.20
CA ASN A 102 13.21 6.84 -5.61
C ASN A 102 13.45 6.73 -4.10
N THR A 103 13.04 5.63 -3.45
CA THR A 103 13.13 5.49 -1.99
C THR A 103 13.70 4.14 -1.55
N ASP A 104 14.07 4.05 -0.27
CA ASP A 104 14.50 2.80 0.36
C ASP A 104 13.32 2.01 0.98
N ILE A 105 12.08 2.47 0.77
CA ILE A 105 10.89 1.92 1.39
C ILE A 105 10.64 0.50 0.86
N LYS A 106 10.32 -0.42 1.78
CA LYS A 106 9.99 -1.83 1.51
C LYS A 106 8.62 -2.25 2.02
N LEU A 107 8.03 -1.45 2.90
CA LEU A 107 6.66 -1.64 3.39
C LEU A 107 5.92 -0.31 3.29
N VAL A 108 4.76 -0.36 2.65
CA VAL A 108 3.79 0.73 2.65
C VAL A 108 2.49 0.24 3.29
N GLY A 109 1.85 1.10 4.07
CA GLY A 109 0.50 0.87 4.57
C GLY A 109 -0.36 2.09 4.35
N VAL A 110 -1.65 1.88 4.07
CA VAL A 110 -2.66 2.93 3.99
C VAL A 110 -3.78 2.63 4.98
N ASP A 111 -4.63 3.62 5.21
CA ASP A 111 -5.71 3.59 6.19
C ASP A 111 -7.08 3.19 5.60
N TYR A 112 -7.08 2.29 4.61
CA TYR A 112 -8.29 1.67 4.07
C TYR A 112 -8.07 0.25 3.53
N LEU A 113 -9.09 -0.35 2.92
CA LEU A 113 -9.14 -1.76 2.54
C LEU A 113 -8.25 -2.14 1.34
N SER A 114 -7.68 -1.18 0.61
CA SER A 114 -6.77 -1.41 -0.51
C SER A 114 -5.68 -0.35 -0.50
N VAL A 115 -4.44 -0.74 -0.81
CA VAL A 115 -3.31 0.19 -0.92
C VAL A 115 -3.45 1.09 -2.15
N ALA A 116 -4.00 0.57 -3.22
CA ALA A 116 -4.21 1.25 -4.49
C ALA A 116 -5.57 1.94 -4.54
N ALA A 117 -5.64 3.12 -5.18
CA ALA A 117 -6.90 3.80 -5.44
C ALA A 117 -7.81 2.94 -6.33
N PHE A 118 -9.12 3.11 -6.20
CA PHE A 118 -10.09 2.25 -6.89
C PHE A 118 -9.92 2.21 -8.42
N ASP A 119 -9.53 3.33 -9.02
CA ASP A 119 -9.34 3.46 -10.47
C ASP A 119 -8.05 2.77 -10.97
N ASP A 120 -7.10 2.50 -10.07
CA ASP A 120 -5.74 2.04 -10.40
C ASP A 120 -5.32 0.77 -9.64
N ILE A 121 -6.31 0.00 -9.14
CA ILE A 121 -6.10 -1.15 -8.25
C ILE A 121 -5.00 -2.07 -8.78
N ILE A 122 -5.12 -2.57 -10.01
CA ILE A 122 -4.18 -3.57 -10.54
C ILE A 122 -2.80 -2.96 -10.76
N SER A 123 -2.74 -1.84 -11.47
CA SER A 123 -1.48 -1.21 -11.89
C SER A 123 -0.59 -0.80 -10.71
N ALA A 124 -1.17 -0.21 -9.66
CA ALA A 124 -0.41 0.20 -8.49
C ALA A 124 0.07 -1.01 -7.66
N HIS A 125 -0.73 -2.08 -7.51
CA HIS A 125 -0.25 -3.30 -6.85
C HIS A 125 0.86 -3.98 -7.65
N HIS A 126 0.77 -4.00 -8.99
CA HIS A 126 1.83 -4.54 -9.84
C HIS A 126 3.15 -3.80 -9.62
N GLU A 127 3.15 -2.47 -9.58
CA GLU A 127 4.36 -1.69 -9.28
C GLU A 127 4.95 -2.02 -7.90
N LEU A 128 4.10 -2.17 -6.87
CA LEU A 128 4.53 -2.46 -5.50
C LEU A 128 5.01 -3.91 -5.29
N LEU A 129 4.50 -4.87 -6.07
CA LEU A 129 4.71 -6.30 -5.83
C LEU A 129 5.56 -7.02 -6.91
N ARG A 130 5.90 -6.38 -8.03
CA ARG A 130 6.60 -7.01 -9.18
C ARG A 130 8.01 -7.57 -8.93
N ASN A 131 8.66 -7.19 -7.83
CA ASN A 131 10.08 -7.52 -7.57
C ASN A 131 10.22 -8.45 -6.36
N ARG A 132 9.58 -9.61 -6.46
CA ARG A 132 9.58 -10.65 -5.43
C ARG A 132 10.44 -11.83 -5.84
#